data_AF-A0A4Y8CF60-F1
#
_entry.id   AF-A0A4Y8CF60-F1
#
_cell.length_a   1.000
_cell.length_b   1.000
_cell.length_c   1.000
_cell.angle_alpha   90.00
_cell.angle_beta   90.00
_cell.angle_gamma   90.00
#
_symmetry.space_group_name_H-M   'P 1'
#
loop_
_entity.id
_entity.type
_entity.pdbx_description
1 polymer ?
#
loop_
_entity_poly.entity_id
_entity_poly.type
_entity_poly.pdbx_seq_one_letter_code
_entity_poly.pdbx_strand_id
1 'polypeptide(L)'
;MTAYLHIGTTNTGNQEKQGFLMQNEEKLLQKAYIYPKSLRVANRHWALVDMVLELVQKEDILKKESVLSHITNERLLRAIENFKSESALHKDKKFIFSAEGIVWDFSTKKHVEILEKIMRELGFTQIYIIVYFRDTLG
;
A
#
# COMPACT_ATOMS: atom_id res chain seq x y z
N MET A 1 -3.55 8.57 -10.75
CA MET A 1 -3.51 7.11 -10.99
C MET A 1 -4.65 6.41 -10.22
N THR A 2 -4.99 5.16 -10.56
CA THR A 2 -5.99 4.35 -9.83
C THR A 2 -5.31 3.26 -9.00
N ALA A 3 -5.67 3.16 -7.72
CA ALA A 3 -5.22 2.11 -6.80
C ALA A 3 -6.38 1.21 -6.37
N TYR A 4 -6.10 -0.09 -6.25
CA TYR A 4 -6.92 -1.09 -5.57
C TYR A 4 -6.15 -1.59 -4.37
N LEU A 5 -6.65 -1.31 -3.17
CA LEU A 5 -6.04 -1.72 -1.91
C LEU A 5 -6.79 -2.92 -1.36
N HIS A 6 -6.14 -4.07 -1.33
CA HIS A 6 -6.67 -5.30 -0.77
C HIS A 6 -6.33 -5.37 0.72
N ILE A 7 -7.37 -5.35 1.56
CA ILE A 7 -7.29 -5.45 3.01
C ILE A 7 -8.06 -6.71 3.42
N GLY A 8 -7.40 -7.70 4.01
CA GLY A 8 -8.07 -8.93 4.44
C GLY A 8 -7.83 -9.21 5.90
N THR A 9 -8.87 -9.62 6.63
CA THR A 9 -8.72 -10.13 8.00
C THR A 9 -7.84 -11.37 8.05
N THR A 10 -7.27 -11.70 9.23
CA THR A 10 -6.41 -12.88 9.39
C THR A 10 -7.09 -14.14 8.86
N ASN A 11 -6.33 -15.02 8.21
CA ASN A 11 -6.83 -16.28 7.62
C ASN A 11 -7.89 -16.10 6.51
N THR A 12 -7.82 -15.01 5.74
CA THR A 12 -8.60 -14.80 4.49
C THR A 12 -7.82 -15.14 3.21
N GLY A 13 -6.75 -15.93 3.33
CA GLY A 13 -5.91 -16.33 2.19
C GLY A 13 -5.05 -15.19 1.62
N ASN A 14 -4.64 -14.25 2.47
CA ASN A 14 -3.91 -13.06 2.04
C ASN A 14 -2.52 -13.40 1.47
N GLN A 15 -1.81 -14.36 2.06
CA GLN A 15 -0.50 -14.82 1.56
C GLN A 15 -0.63 -15.47 0.19
N GLU A 16 -1.66 -16.30 -0.01
CA GLU A 16 -1.95 -16.96 -1.28
C GLU A 16 -2.33 -15.92 -2.35
N LYS A 17 -3.15 -14.92 -2.01
CA LYS A 17 -3.48 -13.81 -2.92
C LYS A 17 -2.24 -13.00 -3.31
N GLN A 18 -1.39 -12.65 -2.34
CA GLN A 18 -0.16 -11.90 -2.59
C GLN A 18 0.84 -12.71 -3.43
N GLY A 19 0.98 -14.00 -3.15
CA GLY A 19 1.77 -14.93 -3.95
C GLY A 19 1.24 -15.05 -5.37
N PHE A 20 -0.07 -15.21 -5.53
CA PHE A 20 -0.73 -15.26 -6.84
C PHE A 20 -0.51 -13.98 -7.64
N LEU A 21 -0.69 -12.81 -7.03
CA LEU A 21 -0.50 -11.50 -7.69
C LEU A 21 0.96 -11.32 -8.15
N MET A 22 1.92 -11.69 -7.30
CA MET A 22 3.34 -11.60 -7.61
C MET A 22 3.74 -12.57 -8.73
N GLN A 23 3.30 -13.84 -8.67
CA GLN A 23 3.64 -14.85 -9.68
C GLN A 23 3.00 -14.60 -11.04
N ASN A 24 1.92 -13.81 -11.10
CA ASN A 24 1.18 -13.51 -12.33
C ASN A 24 1.36 -12.06 -12.79
N GLU A 25 2.39 -11.37 -12.32
CA GLU A 25 2.63 -9.95 -12.61
C GLU A 25 2.66 -9.62 -14.11
N GLU A 26 3.33 -10.44 -14.93
CA GLU A 26 3.36 -10.24 -16.38
C GLU A 26 1.96 -10.32 -17.00
N LYS A 27 1.15 -11.29 -16.56
CA LYS A 27 -0.25 -11.43 -17.02
C LYS A 27 -1.13 -10.28 -16.53
N LEU A 28 -0.87 -9.76 -15.33
CA LEU A 28 -1.54 -8.56 -14.82
C LEU A 28 -1.19 -7.36 -15.70
N LEU A 29 0.08 -7.19 -16.06
CA LEU A 29 0.55 -6.07 -16.88
C LEU A 29 -0.10 -6.07 -18.26
N GLN A 30 -0.22 -7.24 -18.89
CA GLN A 30 -0.97 -7.43 -20.14
C GLN A 30 -2.45 -7.02 -20.01
N LYS A 31 -3.03 -7.16 -18.82
CA LYS A 31 -4.42 -6.74 -18.50
C LYS A 31 -4.52 -5.31 -17.97
N ALA A 32 -3.47 -4.52 -18.09
CA ALA A 32 -3.36 -3.14 -17.62
C ALA A 32 -3.36 -2.97 -16.08
N TYR A 33 -2.92 -3.98 -15.34
CA TYR A 33 -2.72 -3.93 -13.89
C TYR A 33 -1.25 -4.12 -13.50
N ILE A 34 -0.82 -3.54 -12.39
CA ILE A 34 0.52 -3.74 -11.83
C ILE A 34 0.43 -4.06 -10.33
N TYR A 35 1.29 -4.97 -9.88
CA TYR A 35 1.53 -5.29 -8.47
C TYR A 35 2.93 -4.76 -8.09
N PRO A 36 3.05 -3.46 -7.77
CA PRO A 36 4.29 -2.69 -7.88
C PRO A 36 5.41 -3.26 -7.01
N LYS A 37 6.61 -3.41 -7.59
CA LYS A 37 7.75 -4.04 -6.94
C LYS A 37 8.41 -3.17 -5.89
N SER A 38 8.43 -1.86 -6.15
CA SER A 38 9.19 -0.87 -5.37
C SER A 38 8.78 -0.79 -3.90
N LEU A 39 7.53 -1.12 -3.60
CA LEU A 39 6.97 -1.09 -2.25
C LEU A 39 6.89 -2.49 -1.60
N ARG A 40 7.44 -3.53 -2.25
CA ARG A 40 7.38 -4.90 -1.73
C ARG A 40 8.51 -5.19 -0.74
N VAL A 41 8.15 -5.85 0.35
CA VAL A 41 9.06 -6.57 1.25
C VAL A 41 8.49 -7.98 1.38
N ALA A 42 9.29 -8.99 1.04
CA ALA A 42 8.86 -10.40 1.00
C ALA A 42 7.54 -10.64 0.22
N ASN A 43 7.41 -10.02 -0.97
CA ASN A 43 6.24 -10.08 -1.86
C ASN A 43 4.97 -9.36 -1.40
N ARG A 44 5.02 -8.65 -0.27
CA ARG A 44 3.88 -7.89 0.30
C ARG A 44 4.21 -6.41 0.34
N HIS A 45 3.20 -5.54 0.30
CA HIS A 45 3.42 -4.09 0.29
C HIS A 45 3.69 -3.50 1.69
N TRP A 46 4.53 -4.16 2.49
CA TRP A 46 4.88 -3.75 3.85
C TRP A 46 5.49 -2.36 3.94
N ALA A 47 6.15 -1.87 2.89
CA ALA A 47 6.67 -0.51 2.89
C ALA A 47 5.56 0.54 3.15
N LEU A 48 4.33 0.31 2.68
CA LEU A 48 3.20 1.20 2.98
C LEU A 48 2.82 1.17 4.47
N VAL A 49 2.84 -0.01 5.09
CA VAL A 49 2.53 -0.18 6.51
C VAL A 49 3.60 0.51 7.34
N ASP A 50 4.87 0.27 7.03
CA ASP A 50 6.02 0.85 7.71
C ASP A 50 6.02 2.38 7.66
N MET A 51 5.66 2.97 6.51
CA MET A 51 5.50 4.42 6.37
C MET A 51 4.43 4.98 7.30
N VAL A 52 3.27 4.30 7.38
CA VAL A 52 2.21 4.71 8.31
C VAL A 52 2.67 4.59 9.75
N LEU A 53 3.35 3.50 10.12
CA LEU A 53 3.84 3.28 11.49
C LEU A 53 4.93 4.26 11.90
N GLU A 54 5.79 4.72 10.98
CA GLU A 54 6.74 5.79 11.27
C GLU A 54 6.02 7.14 11.49
N LEU A 55 5.06 7.46 10.61
CA LEU A 55 4.39 8.75 10.61
C LEU A 55 3.38 8.89 11.75
N VAL A 56 2.75 7.80 12.18
CA VAL A 56 1.73 7.84 13.25
C VAL A 56 2.32 8.26 14.60
N GLN A 57 3.62 8.05 14.81
CA GLN A 57 4.34 8.50 16.01
C GLN A 57 4.52 10.03 16.07
N LYS A 58 4.39 10.73 14.94
CA LYS A 58 4.59 12.18 14.87
C LYS A 58 3.30 12.91 15.27
N GLU A 59 3.44 13.90 16.15
CA GLU A 59 2.35 14.81 16.49
C GLU A 59 1.97 15.67 15.29
N ASP A 60 0.68 15.96 15.15
CA ASP A 60 0.13 16.85 14.13
C ASP A 60 0.48 16.49 12.66
N ILE A 61 0.94 15.27 12.38
CA ILE A 61 1.34 14.85 11.02
C ILE A 61 0.22 15.04 9.99
N LEU A 62 -1.04 14.86 10.41
CA LEU A 62 -2.21 15.05 9.55
C LEU A 62 -2.44 16.51 9.14
N LYS A 63 -1.94 17.48 9.94
CA LYS A 63 -1.99 18.92 9.62
C LYS A 63 -0.88 19.35 8.66
N LYS A 64 0.10 18.49 8.39
CA LYS A 64 1.18 18.79 7.45
C LYS A 64 0.68 18.71 6.01
N GLU A 65 1.25 19.57 5.17
CA GLU A 65 0.95 19.61 3.74
C GLU A 65 1.41 18.34 3.03
N SER A 66 2.65 17.92 3.30
CA SER A 66 3.20 16.64 2.84
C SER A 66 3.60 15.76 4.02
N VAL A 67 2.99 14.58 4.12
CA VAL A 67 3.36 13.57 5.12
C VAL A 67 4.60 12.80 4.69
N LEU A 68 4.82 12.59 3.38
CA LEU A 68 6.00 11.85 2.89
C LEU A 68 7.30 12.59 3.18
N SER A 69 7.31 13.93 3.20
CA SER A 69 8.50 14.73 3.54
C SER A 69 8.96 14.56 4.99
N HIS A 70 8.12 13.97 5.85
CA HIS A 70 8.44 13.72 7.27
C HIS A 70 8.95 12.30 7.51
N ILE A 71 9.03 11.46 6.47
CA ILE A 71 9.69 10.16 6.53
C ILE A 71 11.20 10.38 6.58
N THR A 72 11.83 9.70 7.51
CA THR A 72 13.27 9.81 7.83
C THR A 72 13.99 8.48 7.64
N ASN A 73 13.26 7.36 7.66
CA ASN A 73 13.85 6.06 7.41
C ASN A 73 14.37 5.95 5.96
N GLU A 74 15.69 5.79 5.80
CA GLU A 74 16.34 5.73 4.50
C GLU A 74 15.79 4.63 3.58
N ARG A 75 15.42 3.47 4.14
CA ARG A 75 14.84 2.37 3.35
C ARG A 75 13.50 2.80 2.75
N LEU A 76 12.68 3.51 3.52
CA LEU A 76 11.37 3.99 3.06
C LEU A 76 11.53 5.13 2.05
N LEU A 77 12.48 6.04 2.25
CA LEU A 77 12.82 7.07 1.26
C LEU A 77 13.23 6.46 -0.08
N ARG A 78 14.09 5.44 -0.07
CA ARG A 78 14.47 4.69 -1.29
C ARG A 78 13.25 3.99 -1.91
N ALA A 79 12.38 3.40 -1.11
CA ALA A 79 11.16 2.75 -1.62
C ALA A 79 10.21 3.75 -2.31
N ILE A 80 10.08 4.97 -1.76
CA ILE A 80 9.30 6.05 -2.38
C ILE A 80 9.91 6.47 -3.71
N GLU A 81 11.22 6.67 -3.78
CA GLU A 81 11.90 7.09 -5.01
C GLU A 81 11.80 6.01 -6.10
N ASN A 82 12.03 4.76 -5.72
CA ASN A 82 11.83 3.62 -6.62
C ASN A 82 10.38 3.54 -7.11
N PHE A 83 9.41 3.82 -6.24
CA PHE A 83 7.99 3.82 -6.61
C PHE A 83 7.66 4.96 -7.57
N LYS A 84 8.22 6.16 -7.38
CA LYS A 84 8.03 7.28 -8.32
C LYS A 84 8.54 6.90 -9.72
N SER A 85 9.70 6.25 -9.80
CA SER A 85 10.25 5.76 -11.06
C SER A 85 9.37 4.67 -11.69
N GLU A 86 8.96 3.66 -10.92
CA GLU A 86 8.08 2.58 -11.38
C GLU A 86 6.71 3.10 -11.83
N SER A 87 6.11 4.01 -11.06
CA SER A 87 4.79 4.56 -11.37
C SER A 87 4.81 5.47 -12.60
N ALA A 88 5.90 6.19 -12.85
CA ALA A 88 6.07 6.97 -14.08
C ALA A 88 6.08 6.06 -15.33
N LEU A 89 6.74 4.90 -15.26
CA LEU A 89 6.78 3.89 -16.33
C LEU A 89 5.42 3.24 -16.58
N HIS A 90 4.56 3.18 -15.55
CA HIS A 90 3.27 2.50 -15.58
C HIS A 90 2.08 3.43 -15.33
N LYS A 91 2.20 4.71 -15.72
CA LYS A 91 1.20 5.76 -15.46
C LYS A 91 -0.20 5.47 -16.01
N ASP A 92 -0.27 4.65 -17.07
CA ASP A 92 -1.49 4.23 -17.76
C ASP A 92 -2.13 2.96 -17.14
N LYS A 93 -1.51 2.38 -16.11
CA LYS A 93 -1.94 1.13 -15.47
C LYS A 93 -2.70 1.37 -14.18
N LYS A 94 -3.42 0.34 -13.73
CA LYS A 94 -4.09 0.27 -12.44
C LYS A 94 -3.20 -0.45 -11.43
N PHE A 95 -3.03 0.11 -10.24
CA PHE A 95 -2.11 -0.43 -9.23
C PHE A 95 -2.87 -1.27 -8.22
N ILE A 96 -2.34 -2.45 -7.90
CA ILE A 96 -2.90 -3.36 -6.90
C ILE A 96 -1.94 -3.42 -5.73
N PHE A 97 -2.42 -3.03 -4.56
CA PHE A 97 -1.69 -3.09 -3.30
C PHE A 97 -2.32 -4.14 -2.40
N SER A 98 -1.47 -4.85 -1.66
CA SER A 98 -1.90 -5.80 -0.64
C SER A 98 -0.84 -5.87 0.45
N ALA A 99 -1.28 -5.62 1.68
CA ALA A 99 -0.46 -5.71 2.87
C ALA A 99 -1.34 -6.14 4.06
N GLU A 100 -0.99 -7.27 4.67
CA GLU A 100 -1.70 -7.81 5.85
C GLU A 100 -1.56 -6.90 7.07
N GLY A 101 -0.41 -6.23 7.20
CA GLY A 101 -0.13 -5.32 8.33
C GLY A 101 -1.13 -4.17 8.48
N ILE A 102 -1.88 -3.83 7.43
CA ILE A 102 -2.96 -2.84 7.54
C ILE A 102 -4.03 -3.30 8.55
N VAL A 103 -4.31 -4.60 8.63
CA VAL A 103 -5.28 -5.13 9.61
C VAL A 103 -4.64 -5.34 10.99
N TRP A 104 -3.37 -5.77 11.02
CA TRP A 104 -2.72 -6.14 12.27
C TRP A 104 -2.23 -4.94 13.06
N ASP A 105 -1.68 -3.94 12.39
CA ASP A 105 -0.96 -2.85 13.03
C ASP A 105 -1.79 -1.56 13.12
N PHE A 106 -2.83 -1.39 12.29
CA PHE A 106 -3.63 -0.17 12.31
C PHE A 106 -4.75 -0.29 13.34
N SER A 107 -4.61 0.45 14.43
CA SER A 107 -5.54 0.41 15.56
C SER A 107 -6.42 1.66 15.69
N THR A 108 -6.16 2.71 14.90
CA THR A 108 -6.87 3.99 15.03
C THR A 108 -7.19 4.63 13.68
N LYS A 109 -8.18 5.51 13.66
CA LYS A 109 -8.54 6.35 12.49
C LYS A 109 -7.33 7.10 11.92
N LYS A 110 -6.42 7.56 12.80
CA LYS A 110 -5.18 8.27 12.43
C LYS A 110 -4.34 7.45 11.45
N HIS A 111 -4.23 6.13 11.62
CA HIS A 111 -3.47 5.27 10.70
C HIS A 111 -4.06 5.29 9.29
N VAL A 112 -5.39 5.18 9.19
CA VAL A 112 -6.10 5.17 7.90
C VAL A 112 -6.00 6.52 7.21
N GLU A 113 -6.11 7.62 7.95
CA GLU A 113 -5.97 8.99 7.41
C GLU A 113 -4.53 9.25 6.91
N ILE A 114 -3.51 8.73 7.60
CA ILE A 114 -2.12 8.78 7.13
C ILE A 114 -1.96 7.94 5.86
N LEU A 115 -2.49 6.71 5.82
CA LEU A 115 -2.42 5.87 4.64
C LEU A 115 -3.07 6.57 3.43
N GLU A 116 -4.23 7.19 3.60
CA GLU A 116 -4.89 7.93 2.53
C GLU A 116 -4.00 9.08 2.02
N LYS A 117 -3.41 9.88 2.92
CA LYS A 117 -2.49 10.97 2.55
C LYS A 117 -1.26 10.46 1.79
N ILE A 118 -0.65 9.37 2.26
CA ILE A 118 0.46 8.69 1.57
C ILE A 118 0.03 8.32 0.15
N MET A 119 -1.10 7.63 -0.02
CA MET A 119 -1.58 7.19 -1.33
C MET A 119 -1.84 8.37 -2.27
N ARG A 120 -2.40 9.46 -1.76
CA ARG A 120 -2.61 10.69 -2.54
C ARG A 120 -1.30 11.34 -2.96
N GLU A 121 -0.31 11.44 -2.07
CA GLU A 121 1.02 11.98 -2.40
C GLU A 121 1.83 11.09 -3.33
N LEU A 122 1.57 9.78 -3.34
CA LEU A 122 2.10 8.84 -4.33
C LEU A 122 1.42 9.01 -5.73
N GLY A 123 0.44 9.91 -5.87
CA GLY A 123 -0.19 10.25 -7.14
C GLY A 123 -1.49 9.49 -7.45
N PHE A 124 -2.09 8.83 -6.45
CA PHE A 124 -3.38 8.16 -6.60
C PHE A 124 -4.54 9.14 -6.37
N THR A 125 -5.33 9.34 -7.42
CA THR A 125 -6.52 10.19 -7.39
C THR A 125 -7.77 9.38 -7.09
N GLN A 126 -7.78 8.11 -7.49
CA GLN A 126 -8.85 7.17 -7.22
C GLN A 126 -8.29 5.98 -6.43
N ILE A 127 -8.88 5.71 -5.27
CA ILE A 127 -8.48 4.62 -4.38
C ILE A 127 -9.73 3.76 -4.11
N TYR A 128 -9.68 2.50 -4.52
CA TYR A 128 -10.70 1.51 -4.21
C TYR A 128 -10.17 0.58 -3.12
N ILE A 129 -10.97 0.37 -2.07
CA ILE A 129 -10.62 -0.54 -0.98
C ILE A 129 -11.46 -1.80 -1.12
N ILE A 130 -10.81 -2.95 -1.23
CA ILE A 130 -11.46 -4.25 -1.28
C ILE A 130 -11.19 -4.93 0.05
N VAL A 131 -12.23 -5.05 0.87
CA VAL A 131 -12.13 -5.64 2.21
C VAL A 131 -12.64 -7.08 2.19
N TYR A 132 -11.82 -8.01 2.66
CA TYR A 132 -12.20 -9.41 2.84
C TYR A 132 -12.51 -9.65 4.32
N PHE A 133 -13.80 -9.78 4.62
CA PHE A 133 -14.27 -10.23 5.93
C PHE A 133 -14.40 -11.75 5.93
N ARG A 134 -13.95 -12.38 7.01
CA ARG A 134 -14.24 -13.77 7.31
C ARG A 134 -15.18 -13.81 8.50
N ASP A 135 -16.18 -14.68 8.43
CA ASP A 135 -16.96 -15.03 9.60
C ASP A 135 -16.06 -15.84 10.56
N THR A 136 -15.81 -15.26 11.74
CA THR A 136 -15.01 -15.91 12.78
C THR A 136 -15.84 -16.80 13.69
N LEU A 137 -17.16 -16.84 13.51
CA LEU A 137 -18.12 -17.59 14.32
C LEU A 137 -18.77 -18.78 13.57
N GLY A 138 -18.35 -19.03 12.32
CA GLY A 138 -18.79 -20.17 11.50
C GLY A 138 -18.09 -21.47 11.85
#